data_AF-A0A0B7F798-F1
#
_entry.id   AF-A0A0B7F798-F1
#
_cell.length_a   1.000
_cell.length_b   1.000
_cell.length_c   1.000
_cell.angle_alpha   90.00
_cell.angle_beta   90.00
_cell.angle_gamma   90.00
#
_symmetry.space_group_name_H-M   'P 1'
#
loop_
_entity.id
_entity.type
_entity.pdbx_description
1 polymer ?
#
loop_
_entity_poly.entity_id
_entity_poly.type
_entity_poly.pdbx_seq_one_letter_code
_entity_poly.pdbx_strand_id
1 'polypeptide(L)'
;MPLMVVINDKLPPPPPYHVGPRYPGPQANAGQVQLGPPPFQSRRACHSLIELPQHVLLHIVYATCPDDIPAERLRRRLYWVAMYLRLTSRALYIASMHLLRSTYLPLYTNLVKPPYTSDPFPLNAPSFSYYTPTPTATTSSPLATTTDPFSTPSLQSIQRETAILDRFLVLKICDDVRTDETELHLGSEDSFADIFDLMQPRSRVEDLVRVFGIQTGVIADTIEPAYSPVSTRRARSKKLGFETLSVNFSPRKISLVQTDQNRRKHTLVEVQRVKTETLEVSAKRLIRALIANGIVPDPSAARPSPSLNVSASIAGPSRAR
;
A
#
# COMPACT_ATOMS: atom_id res chain seq x y z
N MET A 1 -33.82 7.65 43.02
CA MET A 1 -33.07 8.84 43.47
C MET A 1 -31.76 8.89 42.69
N PRO A 2 -31.66 9.68 41.61
CA PRO A 2 -30.48 9.72 40.76
C PRO A 2 -29.35 10.51 41.44
N LEU A 3 -28.15 9.92 41.49
CA LEU A 3 -26.91 10.56 41.93
C LEU A 3 -26.46 11.55 40.84
N MET A 4 -26.64 12.83 41.11
CA MET A 4 -26.12 13.92 40.29
C MET A 4 -24.63 14.11 40.63
N VAL A 5 -23.74 13.62 39.76
CA VAL A 5 -22.31 13.90 39.86
C VAL A 5 -22.10 15.35 39.39
N VAL A 6 -21.99 16.26 40.36
CA VAL A 6 -21.59 17.65 40.11
C VAL A 6 -20.09 17.66 39.85
N ILE A 7 -19.69 17.73 38.57
CA ILE A 7 -18.31 18.01 38.19
C ILE A 7 -18.08 19.49 38.48
N ASN A 8 -17.33 19.76 39.54
CA ASN A 8 -16.95 21.11 39.94
C ASN A 8 -15.75 21.54 39.10
N ASP A 9 -16.00 21.94 37.85
CA ASP A 9 -14.99 22.49 36.93
C ASP A 9 -14.53 23.88 37.41
N LYS A 10 -13.70 23.89 38.45
CA LYS A 10 -12.89 25.06 38.80
C LYS A 10 -11.48 24.89 38.24
N LEU A 11 -11.38 24.89 36.90
CA LEU A 11 -10.11 25.19 36.26
C LEU A 11 -9.79 26.67 36.52
N PRO A 12 -8.56 27.03 36.93
CA PRO A 12 -8.18 28.43 37.06
C PRO A 12 -8.36 29.11 35.71
N PRO A 13 -8.87 30.36 35.67
CA PRO A 13 -9.01 31.08 34.41
C PRO A 13 -7.63 31.15 33.73
N PRO A 14 -7.58 31.01 32.39
CA PRO A 14 -6.32 31.14 31.67
C PRO A 14 -5.68 32.49 32.02
N PRO A 15 -4.35 32.54 32.16
CA PRO A 15 -3.66 33.78 32.50
C PRO A 15 -4.07 34.88 31.51
N PRO A 16 -4.36 36.10 31.99
CA PRO A 16 -4.81 37.19 31.14
C PRO A 16 -3.77 37.44 30.04
N TYR A 17 -4.20 37.38 28.78
CA TYR A 17 -3.36 37.80 27.66
C TYR A 17 -2.98 39.26 27.90
N HIS A 18 -1.70 39.52 28.12
CA HIS A 18 -1.18 40.87 28.26
C HIS A 18 -1.42 41.65 26.96
N VAL A 19 -2.47 42.45 26.91
CA VAL A 19 -2.55 43.59 26.01
C VAL A 19 -1.76 44.71 26.69
N GLY A 20 -0.47 44.79 26.37
CA GLY A 20 0.42 45.78 26.97
C GLY A 20 -0.12 47.21 26.79
N PRO A 21 0.10 48.13 27.74
CA PRO A 21 -0.36 49.50 27.64
C PRO A 21 0.30 50.21 26.45
N ARG A 22 -0.51 50.73 25.53
CA ARG A 22 -0.06 51.82 24.66
C ARG A 22 0.17 53.04 25.55
N TYR A 23 1.43 53.33 25.86
CA TYR A 23 1.78 54.57 26.53
C TYR A 23 1.39 55.77 25.65
N PRO A 24 0.83 56.84 26.24
CA PRO A 24 0.66 58.12 25.56
C PRO A 24 2.00 58.85 25.50
N GLY A 25 2.47 59.17 24.30
CA GLY A 25 3.69 59.96 24.12
C GLY A 25 3.45 61.46 24.32
N PRO A 26 4.44 62.21 24.85
CA PRO A 26 4.61 63.62 24.53
C PRO A 26 5.42 63.76 23.23
N GLN A 27 5.06 64.76 22.44
CA GLN A 27 5.60 65.01 21.10
C GLN A 27 7.07 65.47 21.06
N ALA A 28 7.66 65.16 19.89
CA ALA A 28 8.58 65.97 19.09
C ALA A 28 10.11 65.89 19.32
N ASN A 29 10.75 65.51 18.20
CA ASN A 29 12.07 65.90 17.70
C ASN A 29 13.34 65.40 18.40
N ALA A 30 13.98 64.39 17.79
CA ALA A 30 15.23 64.52 17.04
C ALA A 30 15.95 63.15 16.94
N GLY A 31 16.38 62.78 15.73
CA GLY A 31 17.30 61.67 15.48
C GLY A 31 16.62 60.37 15.04
N GLN A 32 16.55 60.14 13.73
CA GLN A 32 16.31 58.81 13.17
C GLN A 32 17.46 57.88 13.56
N VAL A 33 17.34 57.16 14.68
CA VAL A 33 18.05 55.91 14.86
C VAL A 33 17.13 54.82 14.36
N GLN A 34 17.36 54.38 13.13
CA GLN A 34 16.70 53.21 12.56
C GLN A 34 17.18 51.97 13.33
N LEU A 35 16.53 51.67 14.45
CA LEU A 35 16.67 50.41 15.16
C LEU A 35 16.23 49.31 14.19
N GLY A 36 17.21 48.61 13.62
CA GLY A 36 16.97 47.43 12.79
C GLY A 36 16.06 46.44 13.53
N PRO A 37 15.28 45.63 12.80
CA PRO A 37 14.41 44.64 13.43
C PRO A 37 15.24 43.79 14.40
N PRO A 38 14.67 43.42 15.58
CA PRO A 38 15.42 42.71 16.61
C PRO A 38 16.10 41.46 16.01
N PRO A 39 17.33 41.12 16.42
CA PRO A 39 18.15 40.05 15.83
C PRO A 39 17.60 38.63 16.01
N PHE A 40 16.36 38.49 16.45
CA PHE A 40 15.67 37.23 16.73
C PHE A 40 14.50 36.96 15.76
N GLN A 41 14.46 37.59 14.59
CA GLN A 41 13.58 37.16 13.50
C GLN A 41 14.09 35.89 12.79
N SER A 42 14.66 34.95 13.55
CA SER A 42 14.79 33.59 13.07
C SER A 42 13.36 33.08 12.98
N ARG A 43 12.77 33.10 11.77
CA ARG A 43 11.54 32.35 11.49
C ARG A 43 11.83 30.93 11.95
N ARG A 44 11.32 30.54 13.12
CA ARG A 44 11.42 29.15 13.57
C ARG A 44 10.75 28.36 12.46
N ALA A 45 11.52 27.54 11.76
CA ALA A 45 10.93 26.59 10.85
C ALA A 45 9.99 25.75 11.72
N CYS A 46 8.68 25.91 11.51
CA CYS A 46 7.70 25.04 12.13
C CYS A 46 7.85 23.69 11.44
N HIS A 47 8.69 22.83 12.01
CA HIS A 47 8.85 21.46 11.53
C HIS A 47 7.54 20.71 11.73
N SER A 48 6.97 20.23 10.64
CA SER A 48 5.75 19.45 10.69
C SER A 48 6.06 18.00 11.04
N LEU A 49 5.18 17.34 11.79
CA LEU A 49 5.35 15.92 12.15
C LEU A 49 5.54 15.03 10.91
N ILE A 50 4.90 15.38 9.79
CA ILE A 50 4.99 14.62 8.53
C ILE A 50 6.33 14.78 7.79
N GLU A 51 7.18 15.74 8.20
CA GLU A 51 8.53 15.93 7.65
C GLU A 51 9.55 14.97 8.27
N LEU A 52 9.16 14.27 9.35
CA LEU A 52 10.01 13.26 9.97
C LEU A 52 10.23 12.07 9.02
N PRO A 53 11.42 11.44 9.07
CA PRO A 53 11.69 10.22 8.32
C PRO A 53 10.66 9.12 8.62
N GLN A 54 10.31 8.30 7.62
CA GLN A 54 9.27 7.27 7.74
C GLN A 54 9.52 6.28 8.89
N HIS A 55 10.78 5.94 9.17
CA HIS A 55 11.12 5.03 10.27
C HIS A 55 10.85 5.67 11.65
N VAL A 56 11.03 6.98 11.79
CA VAL A 56 10.69 7.70 13.04
C VAL A 56 9.17 7.74 13.23
N LEU A 57 8.43 8.04 12.15
CA LEU A 57 6.97 7.99 12.17
C LEU A 57 6.46 6.59 12.54
N LEU A 58 7.10 5.54 12.02
CA LEU A 58 6.79 4.17 12.36
C LEU A 58 6.97 3.94 13.86
N HIS A 59 8.14 4.29 14.43
CA HIS A 59 8.38 4.17 15.87
C HIS A 59 7.35 4.94 16.72
N ILE A 60 6.97 6.16 16.32
CA ILE A 60 5.93 6.93 17.00
C ILE A 60 4.59 6.17 17.00
N VAL A 61 4.20 5.60 15.87
CA VAL A 61 2.95 4.83 15.74
C VAL A 61 3.00 3.55 16.57
N TYR A 62 4.10 2.78 16.55
CA TYR A 62 4.25 1.59 17.40
C TYR A 62 4.20 1.95 18.89
N ALA A 63 4.76 3.09 19.29
CA ALA A 63 4.70 3.54 20.68
C ALA A 63 3.27 3.85 21.18
N THR A 64 2.27 3.95 20.29
CA THR A 64 0.86 4.08 20.69
C THR A 64 0.22 2.77 21.16
N CYS A 65 0.84 1.63 20.85
CA CYS A 65 0.40 0.28 21.17
C CYS A 65 1.53 -0.56 21.80
N PRO A 66 2.02 -0.23 23.00
CA PRO A 66 3.04 -1.05 23.68
C PRO A 66 2.55 -2.46 24.00
N ASP A 67 3.50 -3.40 24.08
CA ASP A 67 3.23 -4.84 24.20
C ASP A 67 2.52 -5.23 25.50
N ASP A 68 2.70 -4.47 26.59
CA ASP A 68 2.14 -4.77 27.92
C ASP A 68 0.70 -4.24 28.14
N ILE A 69 0.02 -3.80 27.09
CA ILE A 69 -1.35 -3.27 27.20
C ILE A 69 -2.38 -4.41 27.28
N PRO A 70 -3.38 -4.33 28.19
CA PRO A 70 -4.51 -5.26 28.21
C PRO A 70 -5.23 -5.34 26.86
N ALA A 71 -5.62 -6.56 26.44
CA ALA A 71 -6.15 -6.82 25.09
C ALA A 71 -7.30 -5.89 24.66
N GLU A 72 -8.25 -5.60 25.56
CA GLU A 72 -9.37 -4.68 25.31
C GLU A 72 -8.88 -3.25 24.97
N ARG A 73 -7.91 -2.75 25.73
CA ARG A 73 -7.31 -1.43 25.50
C ARG A 73 -6.52 -1.41 24.20
N LEU A 74 -5.82 -2.50 23.88
CA LEU A 74 -5.10 -2.65 22.61
C LEU A 74 -6.07 -2.60 21.42
N ARG A 75 -7.20 -3.33 21.48
CA ARG A 75 -8.24 -3.30 20.45
C ARG A 75 -8.79 -1.89 20.20
N ARG A 76 -9.10 -1.15 21.27
CA ARG A 76 -9.53 0.27 21.15
C ARG A 76 -8.46 1.17 20.53
N ARG A 77 -7.18 0.96 20.86
CA ARG A 77 -6.06 1.71 20.24
C ARG A 77 -5.92 1.38 18.75
N LEU A 78 -5.96 0.10 18.38
CA LEU A 78 -5.91 -0.34 16.98
C LEU A 78 -7.11 0.19 16.18
N TYR A 79 -8.30 0.21 16.77
CA TYR A 79 -9.48 0.87 16.19
C TYR A 79 -9.23 2.35 15.93
N TRP A 80 -8.68 3.07 16.92
CA TRP A 80 -8.36 4.48 16.75
C TRP A 80 -7.32 4.71 15.63
N VAL A 81 -6.29 3.86 15.56
CA VAL A 81 -5.28 3.91 14.49
C VAL A 81 -5.93 3.70 13.12
N ALA A 82 -6.80 2.69 13.00
CA ALA A 82 -7.44 2.31 11.74
C ALA A 82 -8.50 3.32 11.25
N MET A 83 -9.27 3.91 12.17
CA MET A 83 -10.40 4.79 11.85
C MET A 83 -10.04 6.28 11.84
N TYR A 84 -9.03 6.71 12.60
CA TYR A 84 -8.70 8.13 12.73
C TYR A 84 -7.26 8.44 12.31
N LEU A 85 -6.26 7.85 12.97
CA LEU A 85 -4.86 8.23 12.74
C LEU A 85 -4.44 8.06 11.27
N ARG A 86 -4.81 6.91 10.68
CA ARG A 86 -4.54 6.57 9.29
C ARG A 86 -5.03 7.62 8.28
N LEU A 87 -6.08 8.37 8.60
CA LEU A 87 -6.74 9.31 7.69
C LEU A 87 -6.13 10.72 7.71
N THR A 88 -5.20 11.00 8.63
CA THR A 88 -4.67 12.34 8.87
C THR A 88 -3.67 12.82 7.80
N SER A 89 -2.82 11.91 7.29
CA SER A 89 -1.83 12.23 6.26
C SER A 89 -1.35 10.95 5.57
N ARG A 90 -0.75 11.10 4.37
CA ARG A 90 -0.15 9.96 3.65
C ARG A 90 0.97 9.28 4.43
N ALA A 91 1.83 10.03 5.12
CA ALA A 91 2.94 9.47 5.88
C ALA A 91 2.45 8.63 7.07
N LEU A 92 1.43 9.14 7.79
CA LEU A 92 0.77 8.41 8.87
C LEU A 92 -0.08 7.25 8.37
N TYR A 93 -0.66 7.34 7.16
CA TYR A 93 -1.32 6.21 6.52
C TYR A 93 -0.34 5.03 6.36
N ILE A 94 0.86 5.29 5.83
CA ILE A 94 1.86 4.24 5.59
C ILE A 94 2.30 3.61 6.92
N ALA A 95 2.64 4.44 7.91
CA ALA A 95 3.06 3.94 9.23
C ALA A 95 1.94 3.18 9.95
N SER A 96 0.72 3.70 9.93
CA SER A 96 -0.46 3.06 10.53
C SER A 96 -0.76 1.73 9.84
N MET A 97 -0.80 1.70 8.50
CA MET A 97 -1.04 0.46 7.77
C MET A 97 0.06 -0.57 8.00
N HIS A 98 1.32 -0.16 8.17
CA HIS A 98 2.39 -1.08 8.53
C HIS A 98 2.14 -1.76 9.88
N LEU A 99 1.87 -0.98 10.94
CA LEU A 99 1.51 -1.52 12.26
C LEU A 99 0.34 -2.50 12.13
N LEU A 100 -0.78 -2.02 11.57
CA LEU A 100 -2.01 -2.77 11.41
C LEU A 100 -1.83 -4.08 10.63
N ARG A 101 -1.15 -4.04 9.48
CA ARG A 101 -0.87 -5.23 8.67
C ARG A 101 0.03 -6.19 9.42
N SER A 102 1.09 -5.71 10.08
CA SER A 102 2.00 -6.58 10.84
C SER A 102 1.30 -7.30 12.00
N THR A 103 0.35 -6.64 12.67
CA THR A 103 -0.44 -7.21 13.76
C THR A 103 -1.41 -8.28 13.27
N TYR A 104 -2.12 -8.03 12.15
CA TYR A 104 -3.19 -8.91 11.68
C TYR A 104 -2.75 -9.95 10.64
N LEU A 105 -1.55 -9.84 10.07
CA LEU A 105 -1.06 -10.77 9.06
C LEU A 105 -1.00 -12.22 9.55
N PRO A 106 -0.46 -12.55 10.75
CA PRO A 106 -0.44 -13.93 11.22
C PRO A 106 -1.85 -14.53 11.36
N LEU A 107 -2.81 -13.74 11.86
CA LEU A 107 -4.21 -14.17 11.97
C LEU A 107 -4.84 -14.40 10.60
N TYR A 108 -4.59 -13.50 9.65
CA TYR A 108 -5.07 -13.63 8.29
C TYR A 108 -4.56 -14.91 7.63
N THR A 109 -3.25 -15.18 7.70
CA THR A 109 -2.63 -16.37 7.11
C THR A 109 -3.17 -17.67 7.72
N ASN A 110 -3.44 -17.69 9.03
CA ASN A 110 -4.02 -18.87 9.70
C ASN A 110 -5.46 -19.18 9.28
N LEU A 111 -6.21 -18.18 8.83
CA LEU A 111 -7.60 -18.34 8.39
C LEU A 111 -7.73 -18.69 6.90
N VAL A 112 -6.62 -18.66 6.14
CA VAL A 112 -6.60 -19.09 4.74
C VAL A 112 -6.87 -20.58 4.67
N LYS A 113 -7.95 -20.95 3.96
CA LYS A 113 -8.43 -22.32 3.89
C LYS A 113 -7.51 -23.16 2.97
N PRO A 114 -6.97 -24.30 3.41
CA PRO A 114 -6.34 -25.24 2.50
C PRO A 114 -7.33 -25.69 1.42
N PRO A 115 -6.91 -25.85 0.14
CA PRO A 115 -5.54 -25.82 -0.38
C PRO A 115 -5.10 -24.43 -0.91
N TYR A 116 -5.72 -23.34 -0.43
CA TYR A 116 -5.40 -22.00 -0.88
C TYR A 116 -4.09 -21.52 -0.27
N THR A 117 -3.36 -20.72 -1.05
CA THR A 117 -2.14 -20.06 -0.61
C THR A 117 -2.41 -18.58 -0.42
N SER A 118 -1.53 -17.92 0.31
CA SER A 118 -1.61 -16.48 0.57
C SER A 118 -0.22 -15.88 0.53
N ASP A 119 -0.09 -14.72 -0.10
CA ASP A 119 1.12 -13.91 -0.09
C ASP A 119 0.74 -12.46 -0.44
N PRO A 120 0.27 -11.71 0.57
CA PRO A 120 -0.19 -10.33 0.39
C PRO A 120 0.97 -9.33 0.26
N PHE A 121 2.22 -9.73 0.52
CA PHE A 121 3.42 -8.89 0.43
C PHE A 121 4.59 -9.65 -0.21
N PRO A 122 4.58 -9.87 -1.54
CA PRO A 122 5.64 -10.60 -2.20
C PRO A 122 6.98 -9.84 -2.09
N LEU A 123 8.03 -10.53 -1.63
CA LEU A 123 9.38 -9.99 -1.46
C LEU A 123 10.00 -9.48 -2.78
N ASN A 124 9.48 -9.95 -3.92
CA ASN A 124 9.93 -9.56 -5.26
C ASN A 124 8.98 -8.55 -5.94
N ALA A 125 8.09 -7.89 -5.19
CA ALA A 125 7.30 -6.80 -5.76
C ALA A 125 8.26 -5.71 -6.30
N PRO A 126 8.08 -5.22 -7.54
CA PRO A 126 8.91 -4.15 -8.05
C PRO A 126 8.81 -2.96 -7.10
N SER A 127 9.93 -2.64 -6.46
CA SER A 127 10.03 -1.45 -5.61
C SER A 127 9.82 -0.26 -6.55
N PHE A 128 8.67 0.41 -6.47
CA PHE A 128 8.54 1.71 -7.12
C PHE A 128 9.66 2.58 -6.55
N SER A 129 10.63 2.93 -7.40
CA SER A 129 11.58 3.98 -7.08
C SER A 129 10.77 5.24 -6.82
N TYR A 130 10.61 5.58 -5.55
CA TYR A 130 10.31 6.94 -5.16
C TYR A 130 11.43 7.79 -5.78
N TYR A 131 11.07 8.66 -6.71
CA TYR A 131 11.98 9.69 -7.22
C TYR A 131 12.63 10.37 -6.01
N THR A 132 13.90 10.10 -5.80
CA THR A 132 14.77 10.93 -4.97
C THR A 132 14.93 12.21 -5.78
N PRO A 133 14.46 13.38 -5.30
CA PRO A 133 14.73 14.62 -6.00
C PRO A 133 16.22 14.92 -5.83
N THR A 134 17.03 14.56 -6.83
CA THR A 134 18.42 14.98 -6.94
C THR A 134 18.42 16.50 -7.12
N PRO A 135 19.06 17.28 -6.22
CA PRO A 135 19.15 18.73 -6.38
C PRO A 135 20.11 19.03 -7.52
N THR A 136 19.58 19.30 -8.71
CA THR A 136 20.39 19.77 -9.83
C THR A 136 20.21 21.28 -9.95
N ALA A 137 21.34 21.97 -9.98
CA ALA A 137 21.46 23.41 -9.87
C ALA A 137 20.79 24.20 -11.01
N THR A 138 20.39 25.40 -10.62
CA THR A 138 19.99 26.61 -11.35
C THR A 138 20.46 26.74 -12.81
N THR A 139 19.53 26.89 -13.76
CA THR A 139 19.63 27.90 -14.84
C THR A 139 18.23 28.22 -15.41
N SER A 140 18.11 29.43 -15.94
CA SER A 140 16.94 30.30 -16.13
C SER A 140 16.02 30.05 -17.34
N SER A 141 14.69 30.17 -17.12
CA SER A 141 13.60 30.72 -18.00
C SER A 141 13.24 30.05 -19.35
N PRO A 142 12.05 30.33 -19.96
CA PRO A 142 10.69 30.40 -19.40
C PRO A 142 9.60 29.71 -20.28
N LEU A 143 8.40 29.55 -19.69
CA LEU A 143 7.07 29.51 -20.33
C LEU A 143 6.72 28.35 -21.30
N ALA A 144 6.23 27.25 -20.72
CA ALA A 144 5.23 26.38 -21.36
C ALA A 144 4.13 26.06 -20.34
N THR A 145 2.93 26.60 -20.58
CA THR A 145 1.68 26.17 -19.95
C THR A 145 1.36 24.76 -20.42
N THR A 146 1.83 23.77 -19.68
CA THR A 146 1.28 22.41 -19.70
C THR A 146 0.96 22.01 -18.27
N THR A 147 -0.34 22.08 -17.98
CA THR A 147 -1.01 21.38 -16.88
C THR A 147 -0.70 19.89 -16.98
N ASP A 148 0.28 19.42 -16.21
CA ASP A 148 0.25 18.23 -15.33
C ASP A 148 1.66 17.71 -15.02
N PRO A 149 2.14 17.85 -13.77
CA PRO A 149 3.16 16.94 -13.26
C PRO A 149 2.93 16.55 -11.80
N PHE A 150 1.70 16.14 -11.44
CA PHE A 150 1.44 15.45 -10.17
C PHE A 150 0.68 14.16 -10.40
N SER A 151 1.25 13.24 -11.19
CA SER A 151 0.94 11.82 -11.01
C SER A 151 1.56 11.36 -9.70
N THR A 152 0.89 11.69 -8.59
CA THR A 152 1.22 11.09 -7.29
C THR A 152 1.17 9.57 -7.46
N PRO A 153 2.23 8.82 -7.10
CA PRO A 153 2.17 7.37 -7.18
C PRO A 153 0.99 6.89 -6.32
N SER A 154 0.05 6.23 -6.97
CA SER A 154 -1.12 5.62 -6.34
C SER A 154 -0.62 4.75 -5.19
N LEU A 155 -1.18 4.93 -3.98
CA LEU A 155 -0.92 4.03 -2.84
C LEU A 155 -1.54 2.64 -3.04
N GLN A 156 -2.19 2.40 -4.18
CA GLN A 156 -2.74 1.11 -4.50
C GLN A 156 -1.60 0.12 -4.66
N SER A 157 -1.58 -0.87 -3.75
CA SER A 157 -0.74 -2.05 -3.91
C SER A 157 -1.11 -2.69 -5.25
N ILE A 158 -0.10 -2.95 -6.10
CA ILE A 158 -0.28 -3.78 -7.30
C ILE A 158 -0.83 -5.16 -6.89
N GLN A 159 -0.43 -5.63 -5.70
CA GLN A 159 -0.88 -6.89 -5.15
C GLN A 159 -2.30 -6.76 -4.62
N ARG A 160 -3.24 -7.42 -5.29
CA ARG A 160 -4.68 -7.32 -5.01
C ARG A 160 -5.05 -8.00 -3.70
N GLU A 161 -4.33 -9.05 -3.33
CA GLU A 161 -4.53 -9.72 -2.03
C GLU A 161 -4.24 -8.78 -0.85
N THR A 162 -3.33 -7.81 -0.99
CA THR A 162 -3.10 -6.79 0.05
C THR A 162 -4.38 -6.03 0.39
N ALA A 163 -5.20 -5.71 -0.60
CA ALA A 163 -6.46 -5.01 -0.38
C ALA A 163 -7.49 -5.88 0.36
N ILE A 164 -7.41 -7.21 0.19
CA ILE A 164 -8.25 -8.15 0.92
C ILE A 164 -7.82 -8.26 2.37
N LEU A 165 -6.51 -8.30 2.63
CA LEU A 165 -5.97 -8.20 3.99
C LEU A 165 -6.44 -6.90 4.67
N ASP A 166 -6.39 -5.77 3.97
CA ASP A 166 -6.83 -4.48 4.50
C ASP A 166 -8.34 -4.47 4.84
N ARG A 167 -9.16 -5.19 4.06
CA ARG A 167 -10.59 -5.37 4.34
C ARG A 167 -10.82 -6.27 5.55
N PHE A 168 -10.09 -7.38 5.63
CA PHE A 168 -10.12 -8.30 6.78
C PHE A 168 -9.73 -7.59 8.08
N LEU A 169 -8.62 -6.85 8.06
CA LEU A 169 -8.14 -6.00 9.14
C LEU A 169 -9.26 -5.13 9.71
N VAL A 170 -9.93 -4.36 8.84
CA VAL A 170 -10.95 -3.40 9.28
C VAL A 170 -12.17 -4.14 9.82
N LEU A 171 -12.59 -5.22 9.14
CA LEU A 171 -13.68 -6.06 9.61
C LEU A 171 -13.38 -6.61 11.00
N LYS A 172 -12.18 -7.18 11.20
CA LYS A 172 -11.78 -7.81 12.45
C LYS A 172 -11.67 -6.81 13.59
N ILE A 173 -11.04 -5.66 13.36
CA ILE A 173 -10.95 -4.58 14.35
C ILE A 173 -12.34 -4.13 14.82
N CYS A 174 -13.26 -3.92 13.87
CA CYS A 174 -14.63 -3.49 14.21
C CYS A 174 -15.42 -4.58 14.94
N ASP A 175 -15.27 -5.84 14.52
CA ASP A 175 -15.90 -7.00 15.15
C ASP A 175 -15.42 -7.19 16.60
N ASP A 176 -14.11 -7.05 16.80
CA ASP A 176 -13.42 -7.11 18.09
C ASP A 176 -13.90 -6.02 19.06
N VAL A 177 -13.99 -4.76 18.61
CA VAL A 177 -14.49 -3.65 19.45
C VAL A 177 -15.98 -3.83 19.79
N ARG A 178 -16.81 -4.26 18.83
CA ARG A 178 -18.24 -4.48 19.12
C ARG A 178 -18.47 -5.61 20.11
N THR A 179 -17.66 -6.67 20.03
CA THR A 179 -17.70 -7.77 20.99
C THR A 179 -17.38 -7.28 22.41
N ASP A 180 -16.45 -6.33 22.56
CA ASP A 180 -16.15 -5.72 23.85
C ASP A 180 -17.25 -4.78 24.36
N GLU A 181 -17.96 -4.09 23.45
CA GLU A 181 -18.96 -3.08 23.79
C GLU A 181 -20.34 -3.68 24.12
N THR A 182 -20.71 -4.81 23.50
CA THR A 182 -22.03 -5.41 23.69
C THR A 182 -22.02 -6.93 23.59
N GLU A 183 -22.57 -7.58 24.60
CA GLU A 183 -22.79 -9.03 24.63
C GLU A 183 -23.82 -9.50 23.58
N LEU A 184 -24.60 -8.57 23.01
CA LEU A 184 -25.57 -8.86 21.96
C LEU A 184 -24.96 -8.91 20.55
N HIS A 185 -23.65 -8.66 20.41
CA HIS A 185 -22.98 -8.74 19.10
C HIS A 185 -22.95 -10.19 18.62
N LEU A 186 -23.56 -10.47 17.47
CA LEU A 186 -23.70 -11.82 16.91
C LEU A 186 -22.50 -12.26 16.05
N GLY A 187 -21.43 -11.48 16.02
CA GLY A 187 -20.27 -11.76 15.17
C GLY A 187 -20.48 -11.40 13.70
N SER A 188 -19.39 -11.45 12.93
CA SER A 188 -19.39 -11.14 11.48
C SER A 188 -19.00 -12.35 10.63
N GLU A 189 -19.37 -13.56 11.07
CA GLU A 189 -18.94 -14.85 10.48
C GLU A 189 -19.16 -14.93 8.96
N ASP A 190 -20.32 -14.51 8.47
CA ASP A 190 -20.62 -14.50 7.02
C ASP A 190 -19.67 -13.58 6.24
N SER A 191 -19.31 -12.43 6.82
CA SER A 191 -18.36 -11.50 6.20
C SER A 191 -16.93 -12.06 6.19
N PHE A 192 -16.54 -12.83 7.21
CA PHE A 192 -15.28 -13.57 7.21
C PHE A 192 -15.29 -14.71 6.19
N ALA A 193 -16.40 -15.44 6.09
CA ALA A 193 -16.58 -16.48 5.08
C ALA A 193 -16.43 -15.92 3.67
N ASP A 194 -17.08 -14.79 3.35
CA ASP A 194 -16.92 -14.10 2.05
C ASP A 194 -15.46 -13.75 1.75
N ILE A 195 -14.70 -13.31 2.76
CA ILE A 195 -13.29 -13.00 2.61
C ILE A 195 -12.49 -14.24 2.24
N PHE A 196 -12.61 -15.34 2.98
CA PHE A 196 -11.74 -16.51 2.82
C PHE A 196 -12.23 -17.54 1.79
N ASP A 197 -13.53 -17.57 1.48
CA ASP A 197 -14.10 -18.48 0.48
C ASP A 197 -14.09 -17.90 -0.94
N LEU A 198 -14.13 -16.56 -1.06
CA LEU A 198 -14.27 -15.89 -2.34
C LEU A 198 -13.21 -14.82 -2.58
N MET A 199 -13.11 -13.80 -1.73
CA MET A 199 -12.31 -12.61 -2.03
C MET A 199 -10.80 -12.91 -2.04
N GLN A 200 -10.31 -13.58 -1.00
CA GLN A 200 -8.91 -13.98 -0.85
C GLN A 200 -8.47 -14.89 -2.01
N PRO A 201 -9.09 -16.06 -2.26
CA PRO A 201 -8.62 -16.94 -3.30
C PRO A 201 -8.75 -16.32 -4.70
N ARG A 202 -9.78 -15.50 -4.94
CA ARG A 202 -9.89 -14.73 -6.19
C ARG A 202 -8.70 -13.78 -6.36
N SER A 203 -8.44 -12.92 -5.37
CA SER A 203 -7.36 -11.93 -5.44
C SER A 203 -5.99 -12.59 -5.58
N ARG A 204 -5.76 -13.70 -4.86
CA ARG A 204 -4.54 -14.47 -4.98
C ARG A 204 -4.35 -15.06 -6.38
N VAL A 205 -5.42 -15.57 -7.02
CA VAL A 205 -5.30 -16.03 -8.41
C VAL A 205 -5.02 -14.87 -9.36
N GLU A 206 -5.60 -13.70 -9.15
CA GLU A 206 -5.27 -12.51 -9.96
C GLU A 206 -3.78 -12.17 -9.85
N ASP A 207 -3.22 -12.18 -8.64
CA ASP A 207 -1.81 -11.93 -8.39
C ASP A 207 -0.91 -13.03 -8.99
N LEU A 208 -1.29 -14.31 -8.88
CA LEU A 208 -0.58 -15.43 -9.50
C LEU A 208 -0.62 -15.36 -11.04
N VAL A 209 -1.75 -14.97 -11.61
CA VAL A 209 -1.90 -14.74 -13.06
C VAL A 209 -0.94 -13.64 -13.51
N ARG A 210 -0.79 -12.56 -12.74
CA ARG A 210 0.22 -11.51 -13.01
C ARG A 210 1.62 -12.11 -13.05
N VAL A 211 2.02 -12.81 -11.99
CA VAL A 211 3.37 -13.39 -11.86
C VAL A 211 3.67 -14.35 -13.01
N PHE A 212 2.80 -15.33 -13.25
CA PHE A 212 3.01 -16.31 -14.32
C PHE A 212 2.86 -15.69 -15.71
N GLY A 213 1.96 -14.72 -15.87
CA GLY A 213 1.74 -14.02 -17.13
C GLY A 213 2.90 -13.12 -17.54
N ILE A 214 3.55 -12.46 -16.59
CA ILE A 214 4.78 -11.69 -16.83
C ILE A 214 5.92 -12.64 -17.17
N GLN A 215 6.09 -13.72 -16.40
CA GLN A 215 7.13 -14.72 -16.65
C GLN A 215 7.01 -15.36 -18.04
N THR A 216 5.78 -15.53 -18.53
CA THR A 216 5.50 -16.05 -19.88
C THR A 216 5.44 -14.97 -20.96
N GLY A 217 5.58 -13.69 -20.61
CA GLY A 217 5.56 -12.57 -21.56
C GLY A 217 4.17 -12.24 -22.14
N VAL A 218 3.09 -12.74 -21.53
CA VAL A 218 1.69 -12.54 -21.94
C VAL A 218 1.09 -11.28 -21.28
N ILE A 219 1.54 -10.93 -20.08
CA ILE A 219 1.07 -9.78 -19.29
C ILE A 219 2.19 -8.75 -19.12
N ALA A 220 1.85 -7.46 -19.16
CA ALA A 220 2.75 -6.35 -18.85
C ALA A 220 2.45 -5.77 -17.46
N ASP A 221 3.51 -5.55 -16.65
CA ASP A 221 3.44 -5.07 -15.25
C ASP A 221 3.32 -3.53 -15.15
N THR A 222 3.58 -2.79 -16.24
CA THR A 222 3.54 -1.33 -16.23
C THR A 222 3.23 -0.79 -17.62
N ILE A 223 2.50 0.33 -17.67
CA ILE A 223 2.30 1.15 -18.85
C ILE A 223 3.67 1.66 -19.27
N GLU A 224 4.40 0.92 -20.13
CA GLU A 224 5.52 1.54 -20.83
C GLU A 224 4.95 2.69 -21.66
N PRO A 225 5.43 3.94 -21.47
CA PRO A 225 5.04 5.03 -22.34
C PRO A 225 5.47 4.65 -23.75
N ALA A 226 4.55 4.79 -24.70
CA ALA A 226 4.64 4.35 -26.09
C ALA A 226 5.69 5.10 -26.94
N TYR A 227 6.92 5.25 -26.44
CA TYR A 227 8.06 5.84 -27.14
C TYR A 227 9.08 4.76 -27.48
N SER A 228 8.67 3.76 -28.26
CA SER A 228 9.63 2.95 -29.02
C SER A 228 9.23 2.92 -30.48
N PRO A 229 9.82 3.79 -31.33
CA PRO A 229 9.51 3.90 -32.74
C PRO A 229 10.28 2.85 -33.56
N VAL A 230 10.19 1.56 -33.21
CA VAL A 230 10.73 0.49 -34.07
C VAL A 230 9.83 -0.75 -33.97
N SER A 231 8.89 -0.86 -34.91
CA SER A 231 8.57 -2.09 -35.67
C SER A 231 7.07 -2.16 -36.02
N THR A 232 6.74 -1.67 -37.20
CA THR A 232 5.46 -1.84 -37.90
C THR A 232 5.17 -3.29 -38.35
N ARG A 233 5.87 -4.29 -37.79
CA ARG A 233 5.57 -5.73 -37.95
C ARG A 233 5.12 -6.43 -36.65
N ARG A 234 5.03 -5.73 -35.51
CA ARG A 234 4.66 -6.32 -34.20
C ARG A 234 3.15 -6.31 -33.87
N ALA A 235 2.27 -6.16 -34.87
CA ALA A 235 0.83 -6.02 -34.68
C ALA A 235 0.07 -7.28 -34.18
N ARG A 236 0.75 -8.35 -33.74
CA ARG A 236 0.12 -9.58 -33.21
C ARG A 236 0.50 -9.98 -31.78
N SER A 237 1.40 -9.28 -31.11
CA SER A 237 1.76 -9.55 -29.71
C SER A 237 1.24 -8.42 -28.80
N LYS A 238 -0.07 -8.25 -28.71
CA LYS A 238 -0.69 -7.28 -27.77
C LYS A 238 -0.61 -7.87 -26.37
N LYS A 239 0.41 -7.46 -25.59
CA LYS A 239 0.49 -7.80 -24.16
C LYS A 239 -0.75 -7.27 -23.44
N LEU A 240 -1.27 -8.05 -22.49
CA LEU A 240 -2.41 -7.65 -21.67
C LEU A 240 -1.90 -6.80 -20.50
N GLY A 241 -2.49 -5.62 -20.29
CA GLY A 241 -2.19 -4.80 -19.10
C GLY A 241 -2.89 -5.38 -17.87
N PHE A 242 -2.13 -5.63 -16.80
CA PHE A 242 -2.66 -6.27 -15.58
C PHE A 242 -3.88 -5.55 -14.98
N GLU A 243 -3.88 -4.22 -14.99
CA GLU A 243 -4.98 -3.39 -14.44
C GLU A 243 -6.33 -3.62 -15.13
N THR A 244 -6.31 -4.07 -16.38
CA THR A 244 -7.53 -4.38 -17.14
C THR A 244 -8.09 -5.77 -16.86
N LEU A 245 -7.31 -6.64 -16.21
CA LEU A 245 -7.65 -8.03 -15.98
C LEU A 245 -8.35 -8.23 -14.65
N SER A 246 -9.26 -9.18 -14.58
CA SER A 246 -9.91 -9.62 -13.35
C SER A 246 -10.28 -11.09 -13.45
N VAL A 247 -10.37 -11.78 -12.33
CA VAL A 247 -10.76 -13.19 -12.28
C VAL A 247 -12.19 -13.29 -11.78
N ASN A 248 -13.02 -14.03 -12.52
CA ASN A 248 -14.27 -14.52 -11.96
C ASN A 248 -14.00 -15.89 -11.32
N PHE A 249 -14.09 -15.95 -9.99
CA PHE A 249 -13.75 -17.12 -9.20
C PHE A 249 -15.03 -17.81 -8.73
N SER A 250 -15.14 -19.11 -9.01
CA SER A 250 -16.22 -19.95 -8.49
C SER A 250 -15.70 -21.34 -8.10
N PRO A 251 -16.46 -22.12 -7.31
CA PRO A 251 -16.02 -23.46 -6.90
C PRO A 251 -15.81 -24.44 -8.06
N ARG A 252 -16.53 -24.25 -9.18
CA ARG A 252 -16.53 -25.19 -10.32
C ARG A 252 -15.77 -24.69 -11.53
N LYS A 253 -15.59 -23.38 -11.65
CA LYS A 253 -14.93 -22.75 -12.80
C LYS A 253 -14.22 -21.47 -12.44
N ILE A 254 -13.24 -21.13 -13.23
CA ILE A 254 -12.49 -19.90 -13.11
C ILE A 254 -12.31 -19.28 -14.49
N SER A 255 -12.53 -17.97 -14.60
CA SER A 255 -12.37 -17.28 -15.87
C SER A 255 -11.58 -15.99 -15.71
N LEU A 256 -10.81 -15.67 -16.75
CA LEU A 256 -10.08 -14.41 -16.84
C LEU A 256 -10.89 -13.45 -17.72
N VAL A 257 -11.15 -12.26 -17.18
CA VAL A 257 -12.00 -11.24 -17.78
C VAL A 257 -11.17 -9.98 -17.99
N GLN A 258 -11.21 -9.43 -19.20
CA GLN A 258 -10.62 -8.14 -19.53
C GLN A 258 -11.70 -7.06 -19.55
N THR A 259 -11.40 -5.92 -18.95
CA THR A 259 -12.20 -4.71 -19.02
C THR A 259 -11.61 -3.78 -20.08
N ASP A 260 -12.41 -3.43 -21.08
CA ASP A 260 -12.01 -2.51 -22.14
C ASP A 260 -12.13 -1.04 -21.69
N GLN A 261 -11.65 -0.09 -22.50
CA GLN A 261 -11.72 1.36 -22.24
C GLN A 261 -13.17 1.83 -22.01
N ASN A 262 -14.14 1.21 -22.68
CA ASN A 262 -15.57 1.46 -22.51
C ASN A 262 -16.17 0.78 -21.26
N ARG A 263 -15.33 0.29 -20.33
CA ARG A 263 -15.69 -0.47 -19.12
C ARG A 263 -16.52 -1.73 -19.38
N ARG A 264 -16.50 -2.24 -20.62
CA ARG A 264 -17.15 -3.49 -21.00
C ARG A 264 -16.25 -4.66 -20.62
N LYS A 265 -16.86 -5.70 -20.06
CA LYS A 265 -16.17 -6.90 -19.59
C LYS A 265 -16.27 -8.01 -20.62
N HIS A 266 -15.13 -8.58 -21.00
CA HIS A 266 -15.03 -9.67 -21.96
C HIS A 266 -14.26 -10.83 -21.35
N THR A 267 -14.85 -12.03 -21.37
CA THR A 267 -14.16 -13.24 -20.93
C THR A 267 -13.14 -13.68 -21.99
N LEU A 268 -11.87 -13.75 -21.60
CA LEU A 268 -10.78 -14.18 -22.49
C LEU A 268 -10.64 -15.70 -22.51
N VAL A 269 -10.71 -16.31 -21.33
CA VAL A 269 -10.58 -17.77 -21.12
C VAL A 269 -11.43 -18.19 -19.94
N GLU A 270 -11.94 -19.41 -20.01
CA GLU A 270 -12.64 -20.08 -18.91
C GLU A 270 -12.10 -21.51 -18.78
N VAL A 271 -11.87 -21.94 -17.54
CA VAL A 271 -11.31 -23.25 -17.21
C VAL A 271 -12.12 -23.86 -16.08
N GLN A 272 -12.40 -25.17 -16.17
CA GLN A 272 -13.06 -25.92 -15.09
C GLN A 272 -12.12 -26.12 -13.91
N ARG A 273 -12.64 -25.94 -12.70
CA ARG A 273 -11.90 -26.03 -11.44
C ARG A 273 -12.41 -27.19 -10.60
N VAL A 274 -11.49 -27.91 -9.97
CA VAL A 274 -11.81 -28.90 -8.94
C VAL A 274 -11.62 -28.25 -7.57
N LYS A 275 -12.51 -28.52 -6.60
CA LYS A 275 -12.46 -27.87 -5.28
C LYS A 275 -11.13 -28.10 -4.54
N THR A 276 -10.48 -29.24 -4.75
CA THR A 276 -9.19 -29.63 -4.15
C THR A 276 -7.96 -29.09 -4.89
N GLU A 277 -8.17 -28.36 -5.99
CA GLU A 277 -7.10 -27.78 -6.80
C GLU A 277 -6.52 -26.53 -6.12
N THR A 278 -5.18 -26.45 -6.09
CA THR A 278 -4.46 -25.27 -5.60
C THR A 278 -4.63 -24.08 -6.55
N LEU A 279 -4.49 -22.87 -6.01
CA LEU A 279 -4.67 -21.63 -6.78
C LEU A 279 -3.60 -21.48 -7.88
N GLU A 280 -2.39 -21.99 -7.65
CA GLU A 280 -1.28 -21.98 -8.61
C GLU A 280 -1.58 -22.82 -9.85
N VAL A 281 -2.20 -24.00 -9.66
CA VAL A 281 -2.55 -24.88 -10.79
C VAL A 281 -3.62 -24.20 -11.64
N SER A 282 -4.64 -23.61 -11.00
CA SER A 282 -5.68 -22.85 -11.70
C SER A 282 -5.11 -21.65 -12.46
N ALA A 283 -4.22 -20.87 -11.84
CA ALA A 283 -3.56 -19.74 -12.50
C ALA A 283 -2.71 -20.16 -13.71
N LYS A 284 -1.90 -21.22 -13.57
CA LYS A 284 -1.10 -21.76 -14.68
C LYS A 284 -1.98 -22.26 -15.84
N ARG A 285 -3.12 -22.88 -15.55
CA ARG A 285 -4.08 -23.34 -16.57
C ARG A 285 -4.72 -22.17 -17.31
N LEU A 286 -5.06 -21.08 -16.61
CA LEU A 286 -5.54 -19.85 -17.26
C LEU A 286 -4.49 -19.29 -18.24
N ILE A 287 -3.22 -19.21 -17.84
CA ILE A 287 -2.14 -18.73 -18.72
C ILE A 287 -1.97 -19.65 -19.95
N ARG A 288 -1.98 -20.98 -19.76
CA ARG A 288 -1.91 -21.93 -20.88
C ARG A 288 -3.09 -21.78 -21.85
N ALA A 289 -4.30 -21.58 -21.31
CA ALA A 289 -5.49 -21.35 -22.13
C ALA A 289 -5.40 -20.02 -22.91
N LEU A 290 -4.80 -18.96 -22.34
CA LEU A 290 -4.59 -17.69 -23.04
C LEU A 290 -3.66 -17.85 -24.23
N ILE A 291 -2.58 -18.60 -24.04
CA ILE A 291 -1.61 -18.90 -25.11
C ILE A 291 -2.29 -19.74 -26.21
N ALA A 292 -3.08 -20.75 -25.83
CA ALA A 292 -3.84 -21.57 -26.78
C ALA A 292 -4.87 -20.76 -27.57
N ASN A 293 -5.46 -19.72 -26.97
CA ASN A 293 -6.37 -18.77 -27.63
C ASN A 293 -5.66 -17.72 -28.49
N GLY A 294 -4.35 -17.85 -28.73
CA GLY A 294 -3.61 -17.06 -29.70
C GLY A 294 -2.90 -15.83 -29.15
N ILE A 295 -2.81 -15.65 -27.83
CA ILE A 295 -1.97 -14.62 -27.24
C ILE A 295 -0.53 -15.13 -27.19
N VAL A 296 0.29 -14.65 -28.13
CA VAL A 296 1.66 -15.15 -28.34
C VAL A 296 2.60 -14.60 -27.26
N PRO A 297 3.33 -15.48 -26.54
CA PRO A 297 4.43 -15.11 -25.63
C PRO A 297 5.49 -14.25 -26.31
N ASP A 298 6.05 -13.28 -25.59
CA ASP A 298 7.25 -12.57 -26.06
C ASP A 298 8.46 -13.52 -26.05
N PRO A 299 9.11 -13.79 -27.21
CA PRO A 299 10.24 -14.72 -27.28
C PRO A 299 11.45 -14.30 -26.42
N SER A 300 11.54 -13.03 -26.00
CA SER A 300 12.61 -12.56 -25.10
C SER A 300 12.42 -12.96 -23.64
N ALA A 301 11.19 -13.28 -23.20
CA ALA A 301 10.88 -13.63 -21.81
C ALA A 301 11.26 -15.08 -21.45
N ALA A 302 11.47 -15.94 -22.45
CA ALA A 302 11.74 -17.37 -22.26
C ALA A 302 13.21 -17.70 -21.92
N ARG A 303 14.09 -16.70 -21.73
CA ARG A 303 15.48 -16.96 -21.30
C ARG A 303 15.53 -17.04 -19.77
N PRO A 304 15.78 -18.23 -19.18
CA PRO A 304 16.20 -18.26 -17.78
C PRO A 304 17.51 -17.46 -17.68
N SER A 305 17.53 -16.50 -16.76
CA SER A 305 18.75 -15.77 -16.40
C SER A 305 19.85 -16.80 -16.12
N PRO A 306 21.05 -16.69 -16.74
CA PRO A 306 22.13 -17.60 -16.42
C PRO A 306 22.49 -17.39 -14.95
N SER A 307 22.18 -18.40 -14.14
CA SER A 307 22.68 -18.55 -12.79
C SER A 307 24.18 -18.30 -12.77
N LEU A 308 24.61 -17.44 -11.85
CA LEU A 308 26.00 -17.23 -11.46
C LEU A 308 26.75 -18.57 -11.44
N ASN A 309 27.70 -18.72 -12.35
CA ASN A 309 28.67 -19.80 -12.32
C ASN A 309 29.41 -19.72 -10.98
N VAL A 310 29.13 -20.66 -10.09
CA VAL A 310 30.01 -20.97 -8.98
C VAL A 310 31.31 -21.47 -9.59
N SER A 311 32.36 -20.67 -9.46
CA SER A 311 33.73 -21.03 -9.83
C SER A 311 34.12 -22.32 -9.11
N ALA A 312 34.15 -23.43 -9.84
CA ALA A 312 34.78 -24.65 -9.39
C ALA A 312 36.30 -24.40 -9.28
N SER A 313 36.77 -24.19 -8.05
CA SER A 313 38.18 -24.16 -7.71
C SER A 313 38.77 -25.55 -7.94
N ILE A 314 39.48 -25.72 -9.05
CA ILE A 314 40.29 -26.91 -9.35
C ILE A 314 41.50 -26.88 -8.40
N ALA A 315 41.46 -27.67 -7.33
CA ALA A 315 42.64 -28.01 -6.55
C ALA A 315 43.42 -29.09 -7.31
N GLY A 316 44.59 -28.71 -7.85
CA GLY A 316 45.54 -29.64 -8.45
C GLY A 316 46.22 -30.53 -7.40
N PRO A 317 46.69 -31.74 -7.77
CA PRO A 317 47.36 -32.63 -6.84
C PRO A 317 48.83 -32.21 -6.67
N SER A 318 49.23 -31.92 -5.42
CA SER A 318 50.64 -31.75 -5.06
C SER A 318 51.27 -33.14 -4.84
N ARG A 319 52.29 -33.47 -5.64
CA ARG A 319 53.16 -34.62 -5.42
C ARG A 319 54.63 -34.19 -5.49
N ALA A 320 55.31 -34.41 -4.37
CA ALA A 320 56.74 -34.65 -4.15
C ALA A 320 57.78 -33.56 -4.43
N ARG A 321 58.49 -33.16 -3.36
CA ARG A 321 59.85 -33.66 -3.11
C ARG A 321 60.07 -33.85 -1.62
#